data_AF-A0A8S3DBW8-F1
#
_entry.id   AF-A0A8S3DBW8-F1
#
_cell.length_a   1.000
_cell.length_b   1.000
_cell.length_c   1.000
_cell.angle_alpha   90.00
_cell.angle_beta   90.00
_cell.angle_gamma   90.00
#
_symmetry.space_group_name_H-M   'P 1'
#
loop_
_entity.id
_entity.type
_entity.pdbx_description
1 polymer ?
#
loop_
_entity_poly.entity_id
_entity_poly.type
_entity_poly.pdbx_seq_one_letter_code
_entity_poly.pdbx_strand_id
1 'polypeptide(L)'
;DGINADVKTLKSKLDELKLLTKLLVLRVREVDLRPQKIQELKDTLNSTENFVRTTRILFSKREEDEKPFTDADLDSLEKVISDTYKWFGQVKESYSKLLPTDVPKYLSSDFDDKINLLKRETNYLLGKIQRFVPKPKPTTTTPPPTTTTTAKTPVDNETKVEEEQETTSTTTATREQTEEETTTTTTKSGEGHPEL
;
A
#
# COMPACT_ATOMS: atom_id res chain seq x y z
N ASP A 1 47.43 -17.91 -8.56
CA ASP A 1 46.70 -19.11 -9.04
C ASP A 1 45.30 -18.89 -9.63
N GLY A 2 44.89 -17.67 -10.03
CA GLY A 2 43.52 -17.45 -10.56
C GLY A 2 43.37 -17.49 -12.10
N ILE A 3 44.45 -17.24 -12.85
CA ILE A 3 44.37 -16.89 -14.27
C ILE A 3 44.08 -18.11 -15.18
N ASN A 4 44.44 -19.31 -14.75
CA ASN A 4 44.27 -20.55 -15.53
C ASN A 4 43.10 -21.43 -15.03
N ALA A 5 42.25 -20.93 -14.12
CA ALA A 5 41.14 -21.70 -13.56
C ALA A 5 39.97 -21.82 -14.55
N ASP A 6 39.28 -22.96 -14.55
CA ASP A 6 38.10 -23.17 -15.37
C ASP A 6 36.89 -22.34 -14.87
N VAL A 7 35.94 -22.07 -15.76
CA VAL A 7 34.77 -21.22 -15.48
C VAL A 7 33.91 -21.76 -14.33
N LYS A 8 33.80 -23.08 -14.18
CA LYS A 8 33.00 -23.70 -13.12
C LYS A 8 33.66 -23.46 -11.76
N THR A 9 34.98 -23.61 -11.66
CA THR A 9 35.74 -23.28 -10.45
C THR A 9 35.63 -21.80 -10.10
N LEU A 10 35.75 -20.90 -11.08
CA LEU A 10 35.58 -19.45 -10.85
C LEU A 10 34.18 -19.09 -10.34
N LYS A 11 33.11 -19.67 -10.93
CA LYS A 11 31.74 -19.47 -10.45
C LYS A 11 31.54 -19.98 -9.03
N SER A 12 32.03 -21.18 -8.73
CA SER A 12 31.95 -21.75 -7.37
C SER A 12 32.66 -20.87 -6.34
N LYS A 13 33.85 -20.36 -6.67
CA LYS A 13 34.61 -19.46 -5.79
C LYS A 13 33.94 -18.09 -5.63
N LEU A 14 33.30 -17.59 -6.69
CA LEU A 14 32.51 -16.37 -6.62
C LEU A 14 31.30 -16.54 -5.69
N ASP A 15 30.58 -17.66 -5.77
CA ASP A 15 29.42 -17.91 -4.91
C ASP A 15 29.83 -18.12 -3.44
N GLU A 16 30.96 -18.77 -3.19
CA GLU A 16 31.59 -18.86 -1.86
C GLU A 16 31.92 -17.46 -1.31
N LEU A 17 32.53 -16.59 -2.13
CA LEU A 17 32.85 -15.22 -1.75
C LEU A 17 31.60 -14.37 -1.47
N LYS A 18 30.55 -14.50 -2.29
CA LYS A 18 29.25 -13.84 -2.05
C LYS A 18 28.64 -14.29 -0.72
N LEU A 19 28.75 -15.58 -0.40
CA LEU A 19 28.23 -16.12 0.85
C LEU A 19 28.97 -15.53 2.06
N LEU A 20 30.30 -15.50 2.02
CA LEU A 20 31.15 -14.92 3.07
C LEU A 20 30.88 -13.41 3.27
N THR A 21 30.63 -12.68 2.18
CA THR A 21 30.42 -11.22 2.20
C THR A 21 28.96 -10.80 2.44
N LYS A 22 27.99 -11.72 2.37
CA LYS A 22 26.54 -11.43 2.48
C LYS A 22 26.19 -10.60 3.72
N LEU A 23 26.74 -10.96 4.88
CA LEU A 23 26.46 -10.26 6.14
C LEU A 23 27.07 -8.85 6.18
N LEU A 24 28.20 -8.63 5.50
CA LEU A 24 28.81 -7.31 5.38
C LEU A 24 27.94 -6.41 4.48
N VAL A 25 27.55 -6.92 3.31
CA VAL A 25 26.68 -6.18 2.37
C VAL A 25 25.35 -5.81 3.03
N LEU A 26 24.76 -6.74 3.79
CA LEU A 26 23.53 -6.47 4.55
C LEU A 26 23.74 -5.34 5.56
N ARG A 27 24.82 -5.37 6.34
CA ARG A 27 25.10 -4.33 7.35
C ARG A 27 25.27 -2.95 6.72
N VAL A 28 26.04 -2.84 5.65
CA VAL A 28 26.24 -1.56 4.93
C VAL A 28 24.91 -1.02 4.43
N ARG A 29 24.13 -1.86 3.73
CA ARG A 29 22.81 -1.49 3.23
C ARG A 29 21.87 -1.01 4.35
N GLU A 30 21.87 -1.71 5.48
CA GLU A 30 21.01 -1.36 6.62
C GLU A 30 21.43 -0.06 7.31
N VAL A 31 22.73 0.27 7.34
CA VAL A 31 23.19 1.56 7.86
C VAL A 31 22.69 2.72 6.99
N ASP A 32 22.66 2.54 5.67
CA ASP A 32 22.19 3.56 4.74
C ASP A 32 20.67 3.73 4.76
N LEU A 33 19.92 2.62 4.75
CA LEU A 33 18.46 2.64 4.65
C LEU A 33 17.76 3.00 5.97
N ARG A 34 18.30 2.55 7.10
CA ARG A 34 17.65 2.72 8.41
C ARG A 34 17.32 4.16 8.78
N PRO A 35 18.22 5.16 8.65
CA PRO A 35 17.87 6.55 9.00
C PRO A 35 16.70 7.06 8.16
N GLN A 36 16.64 6.68 6.88
CA GLN A 36 15.52 7.02 5.99
C GLN A 36 14.21 6.39 6.47
N LYS A 37 14.24 5.10 6.83
CA LYS A 37 13.06 4.38 7.35
C LYS A 37 12.59 4.87 8.71
N ILE A 38 13.52 5.25 9.59
CA ILE A 38 13.18 5.88 10.86
C ILE A 38 12.51 7.23 10.63
N GLN A 39 12.98 8.03 9.67
CA GLN A 39 12.36 9.30 9.33
C GLN A 39 10.96 9.09 8.75
N GLU A 40 10.80 8.17 7.78
CA GLU A 40 9.51 7.84 7.18
C GLU A 40 8.49 7.35 8.22
N LEU A 41 8.92 6.53 9.20
CA LEU A 41 8.07 6.09 10.29
C LEU A 41 7.60 7.27 11.16
N LYS A 42 8.50 8.21 11.50
CA LYS A 42 8.14 9.39 12.30
C LYS A 42 7.14 10.28 11.56
N ASP A 43 7.37 10.50 10.26
CA ASP A 43 6.49 11.32 9.44
C ASP A 43 5.11 10.67 9.31
N THR A 44 5.08 9.35 9.10
CA THR A 44 3.84 8.56 9.07
C THR A 44 3.09 8.65 10.40
N LEU A 45 3.77 8.42 11.54
CA LEU A 45 3.16 8.54 12.87
C LEU A 45 2.56 9.93 13.11
N ASN A 46 3.31 10.99 12.81
CA ASN A 46 2.84 12.37 12.93
C ASN A 46 1.60 12.62 12.06
N SER A 47 1.64 12.17 10.80
CA SER A 47 0.49 12.32 9.89
C SER A 47 -0.75 11.57 10.39
N THR A 48 -0.58 10.34 10.89
CA THR A 48 -1.67 9.50 11.40
C THR A 48 -2.23 10.06 12.72
N GLU A 49 -1.39 10.56 13.63
CA GLU A 49 -1.84 11.24 14.85
C GLU A 49 -2.64 12.50 14.54
N ASN A 50 -2.14 13.34 13.63
CA ASN A 50 -2.85 14.53 13.19
C ASN A 50 -4.18 14.16 12.52
N PHE A 51 -4.22 13.08 11.74
CA PHE A 51 -5.46 12.56 11.17
C PHE A 51 -6.45 12.19 12.27
N VAL A 52 -6.07 11.38 13.26
CA VAL A 52 -6.96 10.99 14.38
C VAL A 52 -7.46 12.22 15.14
N ARG A 53 -6.55 13.13 15.50
CA ARG A 53 -6.89 14.37 16.24
C ARG A 53 -7.87 15.24 15.46
N THR A 54 -7.55 15.53 14.20
CA THR A 54 -8.38 16.39 13.34
C THR A 54 -9.74 15.75 13.12
N THR A 55 -9.77 14.44 12.90
CA THR A 55 -10.98 13.67 12.69
C THR A 55 -11.88 13.70 13.92
N ARG A 56 -11.33 13.46 15.13
CA ARG A 56 -12.10 13.62 16.38
C ARG A 56 -12.68 15.03 16.51
N ILE A 57 -11.92 16.07 16.22
CA ILE A 57 -12.40 17.47 16.29
C ILE A 57 -13.54 17.70 15.29
N LEU A 58 -13.36 17.33 14.02
CA LEU A 58 -14.32 17.58 12.94
C LEU A 58 -15.66 16.84 13.14
N PHE A 59 -15.62 15.63 13.71
CA PHE A 59 -16.79 14.77 13.87
C PHE A 59 -17.35 14.74 15.31
N SER A 60 -16.71 15.43 16.27
CA SER A 60 -17.14 15.48 17.68
C SER A 60 -18.56 15.99 17.91
N LYS A 61 -19.05 16.88 17.05
CA LYS A 61 -20.39 17.52 17.18
C LYS A 61 -21.45 16.90 16.27
N ARG A 62 -21.10 15.83 15.53
CA ARG A 62 -22.03 15.17 14.61
C ARG A 62 -22.74 14.02 15.32
N GLU A 63 -24.00 13.84 14.96
CA GLU A 63 -24.76 12.64 15.35
C GLU A 63 -24.17 11.41 14.63
N GLU A 64 -24.40 10.22 15.17
CA GLU A 64 -23.75 8.99 14.71
C GLU A 64 -24.10 8.65 13.25
N ASP A 65 -25.29 9.02 12.79
CA ASP A 65 -25.74 8.87 11.40
C ASP A 65 -25.12 9.88 10.42
N GLU A 66 -24.55 10.97 10.95
CA GLU A 66 -23.80 11.98 10.20
C GLU A 66 -22.28 11.72 10.22
N LYS A 67 -21.81 10.64 10.87
CA LYS A 67 -20.40 10.23 10.90
C LYS A 67 -20.08 9.16 9.84
N PRO A 68 -18.92 9.27 9.16
CA PRO A 68 -18.49 8.29 8.16
C PRO A 68 -17.87 7.00 8.73
N PHE A 69 -17.50 7.00 10.00
CA PHE A 69 -16.88 5.88 10.71
C PHE A 69 -17.35 5.90 12.16
N THR A 70 -17.17 4.78 12.85
CA THR A 70 -17.51 4.62 14.27
C THR A 70 -16.37 5.05 15.17
N ASP A 71 -16.63 5.34 16.44
CA ASP A 71 -15.56 5.68 17.39
C ASP A 71 -14.57 4.50 17.59
N ALA A 72 -15.05 3.25 17.48
CA ALA A 72 -14.21 2.05 17.54
C ALA A 72 -13.18 1.96 16.41
N ASP A 73 -13.50 2.50 15.22
CA ASP A 73 -12.57 2.58 14.09
C ASP A 73 -11.36 3.48 14.44
N LEU A 74 -11.61 4.62 15.10
CA LEU A 74 -10.54 5.53 15.54
C LEU A 74 -9.74 4.95 16.71
N ASP A 75 -10.40 4.28 17.65
CA ASP A 75 -9.73 3.65 18.79
C ASP A 75 -8.81 2.49 18.34
N SER A 76 -9.21 1.76 17.29
CA SER A 76 -8.35 0.75 16.65
C SER A 76 -7.08 1.40 16.07
N LEU A 77 -7.21 2.52 15.37
CA LEU A 77 -6.06 3.25 14.83
C LEU A 77 -5.15 3.81 15.94
N GLU A 78 -5.72 4.35 17.01
CA GLU A 78 -4.98 4.85 18.18
C GLU A 78 -4.21 3.72 18.90
N LYS A 79 -4.80 2.52 18.95
CA LYS A 79 -4.11 1.33 19.43
C LYS A 79 -2.91 0.96 18.55
N VAL A 80 -3.07 0.97 17.23
CA VAL A 80 -1.96 0.71 16.28
C VAL A 80 -0.84 1.72 16.44
N ILE A 81 -1.16 3.01 16.64
CA ILE A 81 -0.17 4.06 16.94
C ILE A 81 0.59 3.74 18.23
N SER A 82 -0.14 3.41 19.30
CA SER A 82 0.44 3.09 20.62
C SER A 82 1.35 1.86 20.57
N ASP A 83 0.91 0.80 19.89
CA ASP A 83 1.70 -0.41 19.68
C ASP A 83 2.96 -0.12 18.84
N THR A 84 2.86 0.77 17.85
CA THR A 84 4.00 1.20 17.03
C THR A 84 5.01 1.99 17.85
N TYR A 85 4.59 2.88 18.75
CA TYR A 85 5.50 3.57 19.67
C TYR A 85 6.21 2.61 20.62
N LYS A 86 5.47 1.66 21.19
CA LYS A 86 6.04 0.64 22.07
C LYS A 86 7.09 -0.18 21.34
N TRP A 87 6.78 -0.65 20.13
CA TRP A 87 7.72 -1.36 19.28
C TRP A 87 8.94 -0.49 18.93
N PHE A 88 8.75 0.77 18.55
CA PHE A 88 9.85 1.67 18.21
C PHE A 88 10.77 1.95 19.41
N GLY A 89 10.22 1.98 20.63
CA GLY A 89 11.00 2.03 21.88
C GLY A 89 11.89 0.80 22.05
N GLN A 90 11.36 -0.40 21.84
CA GLN A 90 12.12 -1.66 21.88
C GLN A 90 13.22 -1.70 20.82
N VAL A 91 12.93 -1.20 19.62
CA VAL A 91 13.90 -1.10 18.53
C VAL A 91 15.06 -0.18 18.92
N LYS A 92 14.78 1.00 19.47
CA LYS A 92 15.82 1.92 19.97
C LYS A 92 16.71 1.28 21.04
N GLU A 93 16.11 0.56 21.98
CA GLU A 93 16.85 -0.15 23.02
C GLU A 93 17.72 -1.28 22.43
N SER A 94 17.24 -1.98 21.41
CA SER A 94 18.04 -3.00 20.73
C SER A 94 19.24 -2.40 20.00
N TYR A 95 19.08 -1.20 19.42
CA TYR A 95 20.15 -0.53 18.69
C TYR A 95 21.18 0.12 19.60
N SER A 96 20.80 0.59 20.79
CA SER A 96 21.78 1.15 21.74
C SER A 96 22.76 0.09 22.27
N LYS A 97 22.37 -1.19 22.24
CA LYS A 97 23.18 -2.34 22.65
C LYS A 97 23.97 -2.99 21.49
N LEU A 98 23.76 -2.53 20.26
CA LEU A 98 24.31 -3.18 19.06
C LEU A 98 25.76 -2.74 18.80
N LEU A 99 26.67 -3.69 18.60
CA LEU A 99 28.04 -3.37 18.16
C LEU A 99 28.09 -3.11 16.64
N PRO A 100 29.09 -2.35 16.14
CA PRO A 100 29.24 -2.10 14.71
C PRO A 100 29.41 -3.38 13.86
N THR A 101 29.92 -4.45 14.46
CA THR A 101 30.11 -5.75 13.81
C THR A 101 28.85 -6.59 13.74
N ASP A 102 27.86 -6.31 14.58
CA ASP A 102 26.71 -7.18 14.77
C ASP A 102 25.65 -6.95 13.71
N VAL A 103 24.91 -8.00 13.39
CA VAL A 103 23.76 -7.90 12.49
C VAL A 103 22.59 -7.30 13.27
N PRO A 104 21.92 -6.26 12.74
CA PRO A 104 20.79 -5.64 13.40
C PRO A 104 19.64 -6.64 13.60
N LYS A 105 19.04 -6.65 14.79
CA LYS A 105 17.86 -7.48 15.08
C LYS A 105 16.64 -7.07 14.24
N TYR A 106 16.47 -5.77 14.05
CA TYR A 106 15.39 -5.19 13.25
C TYR A 106 15.98 -4.58 11.98
N LEU A 107 15.42 -4.97 10.83
CA LEU A 107 15.83 -4.53 9.50
C LEU A 107 14.93 -3.42 8.99
N SER A 108 15.37 -2.74 7.94
CA SER A 108 14.61 -1.76 7.18
C SER A 108 13.20 -2.25 6.77
N SER A 109 13.06 -3.53 6.41
CA SER A 109 11.78 -4.16 6.09
C SER A 109 10.77 -4.15 7.25
N ASP A 110 11.24 -4.32 8.49
CA ASP A 110 10.34 -4.32 9.65
C ASP A 110 9.72 -2.94 9.87
N PHE A 111 10.42 -1.86 9.51
CA PHE A 111 9.86 -0.51 9.50
C PHE A 111 8.82 -0.36 8.40
N ASP A 112 9.09 -0.89 7.21
CA ASP A 112 8.13 -0.85 6.10
C ASP A 112 6.81 -1.53 6.47
N ASP A 113 6.85 -2.65 7.18
CA ASP A 113 5.65 -3.32 7.67
C ASP A 113 4.83 -2.44 8.62
N LYS A 114 5.49 -1.73 9.55
CA LYS A 114 4.81 -0.80 10.48
C LYS A 114 4.27 0.44 9.76
N ILE A 115 5.04 1.00 8.84
CA ILE A 115 4.64 2.15 8.02
C ILE A 115 3.43 1.78 7.16
N ASN A 116 3.47 0.63 6.47
CA ASN A 116 2.40 0.16 5.60
C ASN A 116 1.13 -0.17 6.41
N LEU A 117 1.27 -0.74 7.60
CA LEU A 117 0.15 -0.94 8.52
C LEU A 117 -0.54 0.38 8.84
N LEU A 118 0.20 1.40 9.31
CA LEU A 118 -0.36 2.72 9.63
C LEU A 118 -1.01 3.38 8.41
N LYS A 119 -0.34 3.36 7.26
CA LYS A 119 -0.87 3.91 5.99
C LYS A 119 -2.16 3.20 5.58
N ARG A 120 -2.23 1.88 5.68
CA ARG A 120 -3.41 1.09 5.32
C ARG A 120 -4.61 1.45 6.19
N GLU A 121 -4.45 1.47 7.51
CA GLU A 121 -5.53 1.81 8.43
C GLU A 121 -6.00 3.26 8.25
N THR A 122 -5.06 4.20 8.05
CA THR A 122 -5.38 5.61 7.76
C THR A 122 -6.15 5.75 6.44
N ASN A 123 -5.68 5.08 5.38
CA ASN A 123 -6.33 5.11 4.05
C ASN A 123 -7.72 4.47 4.07
N TYR A 124 -7.92 3.44 4.90
CA TYR A 124 -9.23 2.83 5.09
C TYR A 124 -10.25 3.85 5.62
N LEU A 125 -9.88 4.62 6.64
CA LEU A 125 -10.74 5.66 7.20
C LEU A 125 -10.92 6.85 6.25
N LEU A 126 -9.86 7.26 5.55
CA LEU A 126 -9.97 8.28 4.51
C LEU A 126 -10.95 7.85 3.41
N GLY A 127 -10.91 6.59 2.99
CA GLY A 127 -11.84 6.03 2.02
C GLY A 127 -13.29 6.02 2.52
N LYS A 128 -13.52 5.75 3.82
CA LYS A 128 -14.84 5.89 4.43
C LYS A 128 -15.35 7.33 4.36
N ILE A 129 -14.49 8.31 4.70
CA ILE A 129 -14.83 9.73 4.64
C ILE A 129 -15.18 10.15 3.21
N GLN A 130 -14.37 9.74 2.22
CA GLN A 130 -14.57 10.11 0.82
C GLN A 130 -15.86 9.56 0.22
N ARG A 131 -16.28 8.36 0.63
CA ARG A 131 -17.50 7.71 0.13
C ARG A 131 -18.75 8.08 0.92
N PHE A 132 -18.61 8.84 1.99
CA PHE A 132 -19.74 9.16 2.86
C PHE A 132 -20.65 10.20 2.23
N VAL A 133 -21.93 9.86 2.12
CA VAL A 133 -23.00 10.75 1.67
C VAL A 133 -23.95 10.95 2.85
N PRO A 134 -24.05 12.18 3.41
CA PRO A 134 -24.98 12.45 4.50
C PRO A 134 -26.41 12.12 4.10
N LYS A 135 -27.18 11.50 5.01
CA LYS A 135 -28.59 11.24 4.78
C LYS A 135 -29.34 12.59 4.72
N PRO A 136 -30.27 12.77 3.74
CA PRO A 136 -31.06 13.98 3.68
C PRO A 136 -31.93 14.08 4.94
N LYS A 137 -31.93 15.25 5.59
CA LYS A 137 -32.82 15.52 6.72
C LYS A 137 -34.27 15.42 6.23
N PRO A 138 -35.18 14.76 6.97
CA PRO A 138 -36.57 14.68 6.57
C PRO A 138 -37.13 16.08 6.44
N THR A 139 -37.47 16.48 5.22
CA THR A 139 -38.20 17.72 4.98
C THR A 139 -39.54 17.58 5.68
N THR A 140 -39.80 18.42 6.67
CA THR A 140 -41.15 18.59 7.21
C THR A 140 -41.97 19.25 6.10
N THR A 141 -42.53 18.43 5.20
CA THR A 141 -43.46 18.90 4.19
C THR A 141 -44.70 19.39 4.92
N THR A 142 -44.79 20.71 5.08
CA THR A 142 -46.06 21.36 5.39
C THR A 142 -47.04 20.95 4.29
N PRO A 143 -48.24 20.41 4.61
CA PRO A 143 -49.20 20.05 3.58
C PRO A 143 -49.58 21.29 2.78
N PRO A 144 -49.66 21.21 1.43
CA PRO A 144 -50.09 22.35 0.63
C PRO A 144 -51.57 22.67 0.94
N PRO A 145 -51.97 23.96 0.91
CA PRO A 145 -53.35 24.33 1.12
C PRO A 145 -54.22 23.77 -0.01
N THR A 146 -55.33 23.16 0.38
CA THR A 146 -56.37 22.59 -0.47
C THR A 146 -56.96 23.67 -1.38
N THR A 147 -56.79 23.53 -2.70
CA THR A 147 -57.71 24.13 -3.67
C THR A 147 -58.07 23.12 -4.73
N THR A 148 -59.30 22.61 -4.59
CA THR A 148 -60.08 21.83 -5.55
C THR A 148 -60.19 22.57 -6.89
N THR A 149 -59.86 21.93 -8.02
CA THR A 149 -60.64 21.98 -9.27
C THR A 149 -60.23 20.82 -10.20
N THR A 150 -61.22 19.97 -10.47
CA THR A 150 -61.40 18.89 -11.48
C THR A 150 -61.01 19.38 -12.90
N ALA A 151 -60.56 18.63 -13.92
CA ALA A 151 -60.72 17.22 -14.29
C ALA A 151 -59.84 16.83 -15.52
N LYS A 152 -59.65 15.50 -15.71
CA LYS A 152 -59.40 14.70 -16.95
C LYS A 152 -57.96 14.26 -17.35
N THR A 153 -57.52 13.15 -16.72
CA THR A 153 -57.02 11.82 -17.22
C THR A 153 -56.64 11.57 -18.70
N PRO A 154 -56.02 10.42 -19.07
CA PRO A 154 -54.85 9.67 -18.53
C PRO A 154 -53.87 9.16 -19.65
N VAL A 155 -52.65 8.72 -19.32
CA VAL A 155 -52.06 7.54 -20.01
C VAL A 155 -51.32 6.69 -18.98
N ASP A 156 -51.82 5.46 -18.91
CA ASP A 156 -51.41 4.28 -18.19
C ASP A 156 -50.09 3.70 -18.73
N ASN A 157 -49.23 3.23 -17.84
CA ASN A 157 -48.73 1.85 -17.89
C ASN A 157 -47.82 1.58 -16.70
N GLU A 158 -48.39 0.92 -15.70
CA GLU A 158 -47.67 -0.07 -14.90
C GLU A 158 -47.14 -1.18 -15.82
N THR A 159 -45.94 -1.69 -15.57
CA THR A 159 -45.71 -3.14 -15.53
C THR A 159 -44.50 -3.43 -14.67
N LYS A 160 -44.79 -3.95 -13.47
CA LYS A 160 -43.93 -4.77 -12.64
C LYS A 160 -43.83 -6.17 -13.27
N VAL A 161 -42.63 -6.75 -13.43
CA VAL A 161 -42.43 -8.20 -13.23
C VAL A 161 -41.04 -8.44 -12.61
N GLU A 162 -41.11 -9.27 -11.57
CA GLU A 162 -40.10 -9.84 -10.67
C GLU A 162 -39.33 -11.01 -11.33
N GLU A 163 -38.13 -11.33 -10.81
CA GLU A 163 -37.44 -12.65 -10.72
C GLU A 163 -37.33 -13.56 -11.98
N GLU A 164 -36.29 -14.35 -12.24
CA GLU A 164 -35.48 -15.19 -11.34
C GLU A 164 -34.20 -15.69 -12.06
N GLN A 165 -33.31 -16.30 -11.26
CA GLN A 165 -32.00 -16.89 -11.53
C GLN A 165 -31.95 -18.01 -12.59
N GLU A 166 -30.79 -18.22 -13.22
CA GLU A 166 -29.85 -19.35 -12.96
C GLU A 166 -28.65 -19.30 -13.96
N THR A 167 -27.40 -19.29 -13.48
CA THR A 167 -26.41 -20.40 -13.57
C THR A 167 -26.24 -20.96 -15.01
N THR A 168 -25.06 -21.11 -15.63
CA THR A 168 -23.78 -21.64 -15.13
C THR A 168 -22.73 -21.55 -16.26
N SER A 169 -21.45 -21.54 -15.86
CA SER A 169 -20.31 -22.22 -16.52
C SER A 169 -19.65 -21.68 -17.81
N THR A 170 -18.41 -21.21 -17.59
CA THR A 170 -17.16 -21.74 -18.19
C THR A 170 -16.95 -21.57 -19.69
N THR A 171 -15.91 -20.80 -20.07
CA THR A 171 -14.66 -21.36 -20.64
C THR A 171 -13.59 -20.28 -20.87
N THR A 172 -12.45 -20.56 -20.26
CA THR A 172 -11.08 -20.10 -20.46
C THR A 172 -10.68 -19.90 -21.93
N ALA A 173 -9.98 -18.79 -22.23
CA ALA A 173 -9.05 -18.75 -23.35
C ALA A 173 -7.90 -17.78 -23.07
N THR A 174 -6.83 -18.34 -22.52
CA THR A 174 -5.45 -17.90 -22.66
C THR A 174 -5.12 -17.55 -24.11
N ARG A 175 -4.41 -16.44 -24.34
CA ARG A 175 -3.60 -16.25 -25.54
C ARG A 175 -2.23 -15.70 -25.15
N GLU A 176 -1.30 -16.64 -25.03
CA GLU A 176 0.13 -16.43 -25.09
C GLU A 176 0.56 -16.83 -26.51
N GLN A 177 1.37 -15.99 -27.16
CA GLN A 177 2.13 -16.35 -28.36
C GLN A 177 3.46 -15.59 -28.35
N THR A 178 4.51 -16.33 -27.99
CA THR A 178 5.87 -16.42 -28.57
C THR A 178 5.84 -16.13 -30.10
N GLU A 179 6.84 -15.62 -30.82
CA GLU A 179 8.29 -15.90 -30.87
C GLU A 179 8.87 -15.05 -32.02
N GLU A 180 10.09 -14.51 -31.91
CA GLU A 180 11.06 -14.55 -33.03
C GLU A 180 12.48 -14.17 -32.56
N GLU A 181 13.36 -15.17 -32.60
CA GLU A 181 14.82 -15.08 -32.52
C GLU A 181 15.37 -15.54 -33.88
N THR A 182 16.12 -14.69 -34.59
CA THR A 182 17.31 -14.93 -35.46
C THR A 182 17.54 -13.65 -36.28
N THR A 183 18.74 -13.19 -36.68
CA THR A 183 19.97 -13.89 -37.08
C THR A 183 21.17 -12.93 -37.04
N THR A 184 22.32 -13.48 -36.69
CA THR A 184 23.68 -12.98 -36.93
C THR A 184 23.94 -12.57 -38.38
N THR A 185 24.69 -11.49 -38.62
CA THR A 185 25.54 -11.35 -39.81
C THR A 185 26.88 -10.69 -39.43
N THR A 186 27.94 -11.48 -39.61
CA THR A 186 29.35 -11.09 -39.53
C THR A 186 29.83 -10.57 -40.90
N THR A 187 30.91 -9.77 -40.87
CA THR A 187 31.88 -9.43 -41.95
C THR A 187 31.52 -8.16 -42.76
N LYS A 188 32.36 -7.13 -42.91
CA LYS A 188 33.81 -7.16 -43.23
C LYS A 188 34.52 -5.81 -42.99
N SER A 189 35.73 -5.93 -42.44
CA SER A 189 37.00 -5.18 -42.66
C SER A 189 37.01 -3.79 -43.30
N GLY A 190 37.75 -2.88 -42.66
CA GLY A 190 38.20 -1.60 -43.22
C GLY A 190 39.24 -0.94 -42.30
N GLU A 191 40.51 -1.30 -42.51
CA GLU A 191 41.74 -0.76 -41.92
C GLU A 191 41.88 0.78 -41.97
N GLY A 192 42.58 1.36 -40.99
CA GLY A 192 43.19 2.69 -41.13
C GLY A 192 43.43 3.48 -39.83
N HIS A 193 44.43 3.06 -39.05
CA HIS A 193 45.15 3.89 -38.05
C HIS A 193 45.96 5.02 -38.78
N PRO A 194 46.67 5.97 -38.13
CA PRO A 194 46.94 6.11 -36.69
C PRO A 194 46.95 7.54 -36.11
N GLU A 195 46.99 7.52 -34.77
CA GLU A 195 47.63 8.42 -33.81
C GLU A 195 48.79 9.32 -34.32
N LEU A 196 48.68 10.63 -34.05
CA LEU A 196 49.67 11.53 -33.42
C LEU A 196 48.98 12.85 -33.03
#